data_AF-A0A0M9BQY7-F1
#
_entry.id   AF-A0A0M9BQY7-F1
#
_cell.length_a   1.000
_cell.length_b   1.000
_cell.length_c   1.000
_cell.angle_alpha   90.00
_cell.angle_beta   90.00
_cell.angle_gamma   90.00
#
_symmetry.space_group_name_H-M   'P 1'
#
loop_
_entity.id
_entity.type
_entity.pdbx_description
1 polymer ?
#
loop_
_entity_poly.entity_id
_entity_poly.type
_entity_poly.pdbx_seq_one_letter_code
_entity_poly.pdbx_strand_id
1 'polypeptide(L)'
;MMATALLGPGSQGPVQAVAAPITVSQAIAAQSGGATATVEGYIVGHATGSLTAKFTSPYANDFNFLIADSATEKTNAKLLDVQIPASYRSQYGLASNPNLVGQKVIVTGTLGAYNSYAGVKNPTSIALSSGTTNPDPDPGTTLPGGTGKKVLFDNAHAQTAGAADWVIDGAFSDFANGLRNAGFTVDQLERSIPYTFGEQAITFNKLKDYDVFVIGEANVPFKATEQAALLQYVQNGGSVFFIADHYNADRNKNRWDSSEVFNGYRRGAFLNPAKGMSSAEAESPAMQGVTSSDWLASNFGIRFRYNALGDVNATDIVAPSQSFGITTGVSAVAMHAGSTLAIIDPNKAKGLVYVPSGVSKWGNAVDQGVYNGGGRAEGAYAAIAKVGAGKAAFIGDSSPVEDATPKYLREETGAAKTTYDGFKEVNDGVFLVNTVKWLAVKESYTSLSQVSGLTLDTPTSLLAIEAPASSTEPQTEPWAVPAAGYKWYDPTTFKAGSYGKAQ
;
A
#
# COMPACT_ATOMS: atom_id res chain seq x y z
N MET A 1 15.15 61.01 -10.60
CA MET A 1 14.64 60.52 -9.31
C MET A 1 13.26 59.93 -9.52
N MET A 2 13.14 58.61 -9.56
CA MET A 2 11.87 57.91 -9.40
C MET A 2 12.13 56.75 -8.44
N ALA A 3 11.48 56.80 -7.28
CA ALA A 3 11.61 55.81 -6.23
C ALA A 3 10.50 54.76 -6.40
N THR A 4 10.93 53.52 -6.55
CA THR A 4 10.10 52.31 -6.60
C THR A 4 9.68 51.93 -5.18
N ALA A 5 8.37 51.81 -4.93
CA ALA A 5 7.83 51.37 -3.65
C ALA A 5 7.90 49.82 -3.53
N LEU A 6 8.43 49.33 -2.41
CA LEU A 6 8.38 47.92 -2.02
C LEU A 6 6.99 47.57 -1.47
N LEU A 7 6.38 46.51 -2.00
CA LEU A 7 5.22 45.84 -1.42
C LEU A 7 5.71 44.71 -0.50
N GLY A 8 5.37 44.78 0.78
CA GLY A 8 5.66 43.73 1.77
C GLY A 8 4.68 42.55 1.69
N PRO A 9 5.03 41.38 2.26
CA PRO A 9 4.14 40.23 2.33
C PRO A 9 2.94 40.52 3.23
N GLY A 10 1.74 40.34 2.69
CA GLY A 10 0.47 40.51 3.42
C GLY A 10 0.37 39.52 4.58
N SER A 11 0.05 40.05 5.76
CA SER A 11 -0.32 39.26 6.93
C SER A 11 -1.63 38.51 6.66
N GLN A 12 -1.53 37.20 6.40
CA GLN A 12 -2.68 36.29 6.53
C GLN A 12 -3.04 36.25 8.02
N GLY A 13 -4.26 36.67 8.36
CA GLY A 13 -4.81 36.49 9.72
C GLY A 13 -4.82 35.00 10.09
N PRO A 14 -4.83 34.66 11.39
CA PRO A 14 -4.80 33.26 11.81
C PRO A 14 -6.04 32.55 11.26
N VAL A 15 -5.81 31.53 10.42
CA VAL A 15 -6.83 30.57 10.02
C VAL A 15 -7.23 29.84 11.31
N GLN A 16 -8.45 30.06 11.77
CA GLN A 16 -9.00 29.35 12.93
C GLN A 16 -9.03 27.86 12.58
N ALA A 17 -8.16 27.07 13.22
CA ALA A 17 -8.16 25.63 13.09
C ALA A 17 -9.53 25.09 13.55
N VAL A 18 -10.24 24.37 12.68
CA VAL A 18 -11.41 23.59 13.09
C VAL A 18 -10.89 22.51 14.02
N ALA A 19 -11.34 22.50 15.28
CA ALA A 19 -10.94 21.49 16.25
C ALA A 19 -11.28 20.09 15.72
N ALA A 20 -10.35 19.13 15.91
CA ALA A 20 -10.56 17.74 15.54
C ALA A 20 -11.84 17.18 16.21
N PRO A 21 -12.59 16.28 15.53
CA PRO A 21 -13.75 15.64 16.14
C PRO A 21 -13.39 14.93 17.45
N ILE A 22 -14.26 15.04 18.46
CA ILE A 22 -14.16 14.28 19.71
C ILE A 22 -14.87 12.93 19.57
N THR A 23 -14.49 11.96 20.40
CA THR A 23 -15.12 10.64 20.45
C THR A 23 -16.52 10.70 21.08
N VAL A 24 -17.31 9.63 20.93
CA VAL A 24 -18.63 9.52 21.57
C VAL A 24 -18.50 9.53 23.09
N SER A 25 -17.57 8.77 23.66
CA SER A 25 -17.29 8.78 25.11
C SER A 25 -16.92 10.17 25.62
N GLN A 26 -16.11 10.93 24.88
CA GLN A 26 -15.76 12.31 25.24
C GLN A 26 -16.99 13.23 25.18
N ALA A 27 -17.84 13.09 24.16
CA ALA A 27 -19.07 13.85 24.03
C ALA A 27 -20.10 13.51 25.13
N ILE A 28 -20.15 12.26 25.60
CA ILE A 28 -20.97 11.84 26.75
C ILE A 28 -20.45 12.48 28.04
N ALA A 29 -19.14 12.53 28.25
CA ALA A 29 -18.54 13.19 29.41
C ALA A 29 -18.72 14.72 29.39
N ALA A 30 -18.87 15.33 28.21
CA ALA A 30 -18.95 16.77 28.01
C ALA A 30 -20.39 17.34 27.92
N GLN A 31 -21.41 16.62 28.39
CA GLN A 31 -22.83 17.02 28.25
C GLN A 31 -23.23 18.32 29.00
N SER A 32 -22.35 18.90 29.80
CA SER A 32 -22.63 20.12 30.57
C SER A 32 -22.58 21.38 29.69
N GLY A 33 -23.73 22.02 29.49
CA GLY A 33 -23.81 23.45 29.18
C GLY A 33 -24.17 23.86 27.74
N GLY A 34 -24.60 22.95 26.86
CA GLY A 34 -25.05 23.33 25.52
C GLY A 34 -23.93 23.83 24.61
N ALA A 35 -22.70 23.37 24.83
CA ALA A 35 -21.57 23.67 23.95
C ALA A 35 -21.78 23.04 22.57
N THR A 36 -21.30 23.70 21.52
CA THR A 36 -21.22 23.11 20.19
C THR A 36 -20.00 22.21 20.11
N ALA A 37 -20.16 20.98 19.62
CA ALA A 37 -19.08 20.02 19.43
C ALA A 37 -19.21 19.31 18.08
N THR A 38 -18.08 18.89 17.54
CA THR A 38 -18.02 17.95 16.41
C THR A 38 -17.67 16.58 16.97
N VAL A 39 -18.57 15.62 16.81
CA VAL A 39 -18.46 14.26 17.36
C VAL A 39 -18.37 13.27 16.22
N GLU A 40 -17.47 12.30 16.32
CA GLU A 40 -17.38 11.18 15.39
C GLU A 40 -17.76 9.87 16.11
N GLY A 41 -18.62 9.05 15.48
CA GLY A 41 -19.02 7.75 16.01
C GLY A 41 -19.66 6.84 14.96
N TYR A 42 -19.84 5.57 15.28
CA TYR A 42 -20.57 4.61 14.44
C TYR A 42 -22.05 4.67 14.71
N ILE A 43 -22.88 4.70 13.68
CA ILE A 43 -24.32 4.58 13.80
C ILE A 43 -24.66 3.14 14.21
N VAL A 44 -25.27 2.94 15.37
CA VAL A 44 -25.55 1.59 15.91
C VAL A 44 -27.04 1.26 15.98
N GLY A 45 -27.92 2.26 15.97
CA GLY A 45 -29.36 2.00 16.07
C GLY A 45 -30.21 3.27 16.15
N HIS A 46 -31.43 3.11 16.65
CA HIS A 46 -32.45 4.15 16.73
C HIS A 46 -33.03 4.20 18.16
N ALA A 47 -33.17 5.39 18.72
CA ALA A 47 -33.90 5.60 19.96
C ALA A 47 -35.42 5.56 19.68
N THR A 48 -36.11 4.61 20.32
CA THR A 48 -37.56 4.40 20.19
C THR A 48 -38.36 5.06 21.31
N GLY A 49 -37.68 5.58 22.33
CA GLY A 49 -38.25 6.24 23.50
C GLY A 49 -37.17 6.55 24.53
N SER A 50 -37.58 6.96 25.73
CA SER A 50 -36.65 7.28 26.83
C SER A 50 -35.73 6.10 27.15
N LEU A 51 -34.42 6.26 26.91
CA LEU A 51 -33.40 5.22 27.12
C LEU A 51 -33.73 3.84 26.51
N THR A 52 -34.48 3.83 25.40
CA THR A 52 -34.87 2.60 24.71
C THR A 52 -34.33 2.58 23.29
N ALA A 53 -33.48 1.61 22.97
CA ALA A 53 -32.82 1.49 21.67
C ALA A 53 -33.36 0.30 20.85
N LYS A 54 -33.39 0.47 19.53
CA LYS A 54 -33.60 -0.58 18.54
C LYS A 54 -32.39 -0.62 17.60
N PHE A 55 -31.75 -1.77 17.51
CA PHE A 55 -30.50 -1.93 16.75
C PHE A 55 -30.70 -2.55 15.36
N THR A 56 -31.91 -3.01 15.05
CA THR A 56 -32.24 -3.67 13.77
C THR A 56 -33.48 -3.06 13.11
N SER A 57 -33.51 -3.06 11.78
CA SER A 57 -34.65 -2.63 10.95
C SER A 57 -35.88 -3.54 11.18
N PRO A 58 -37.13 -3.05 11.03
CA PRO A 58 -37.54 -1.70 10.61
C PRO A 58 -37.49 -0.66 11.72
N TYR A 59 -37.02 0.55 11.42
CA TYR A 59 -36.98 1.66 12.37
C TYR A 59 -38.29 2.47 12.32
N ALA A 60 -38.67 3.08 13.44
CA ALA A 60 -39.99 3.69 13.59
C ALA A 60 -40.14 5.02 12.81
N ASN A 61 -39.06 5.77 12.64
CA ASN A 61 -39.02 7.06 11.95
C ASN A 61 -37.58 7.49 11.65
N ASP A 62 -37.42 8.63 10.97
CA ASP A 62 -36.14 9.22 10.57
C ASP A 62 -35.67 10.36 11.50
N PHE A 63 -36.10 10.39 12.76
CA PHE A 63 -35.87 11.56 13.62
C PHE A 63 -34.56 11.52 14.39
N ASN A 64 -33.93 10.36 14.52
CA ASN A 64 -32.71 10.18 15.28
C ASN A 64 -31.91 8.97 14.80
N PHE A 65 -30.64 8.93 15.21
CA PHE A 65 -29.87 7.70 15.28
C PHE A 65 -28.97 7.73 16.53
N LEU A 66 -28.68 6.56 17.06
CA LEU A 66 -27.74 6.36 18.16
C LEU A 66 -26.34 6.12 17.58
N ILE A 67 -25.34 6.81 18.13
CA ILE A 67 -23.92 6.56 17.82
C ILE A 67 -23.15 6.03 19.02
N ALA A 68 -22.06 5.31 18.74
CA ALA A 68 -21.11 4.81 19.73
C ALA A 68 -19.67 4.83 19.19
N ASP A 69 -18.68 4.68 20.08
CA ASP A 69 -17.27 4.58 19.69
C ASP A 69 -16.97 3.29 18.90
N SER A 70 -17.80 2.25 19.05
CA SER A 70 -17.72 0.98 18.30
C SER A 70 -19.04 0.66 17.60
N ALA A 71 -18.96 0.08 16.40
CA ALA A 71 -20.12 -0.32 15.59
C ALA A 71 -20.98 -1.44 16.20
N THR A 72 -20.45 -2.19 17.19
CA THR A 72 -21.15 -3.30 17.85
C THR A 72 -21.70 -2.94 19.23
N GLU A 73 -21.46 -1.72 19.71
CA GLU A 73 -21.86 -1.28 21.05
C GLU A 73 -23.39 -1.15 21.18
N LYS A 74 -23.94 -1.68 22.28
CA LYS A 74 -25.39 -1.71 22.57
C LYS A 74 -25.72 -1.26 23.99
N THR A 75 -24.71 -0.93 24.79
CA THR A 75 -24.88 -0.51 26.18
C THR A 75 -25.37 0.93 26.22
N ASN A 76 -26.60 1.15 26.69
CA ASN A 76 -27.25 2.48 26.71
C ASN A 76 -26.37 3.62 27.27
N ALA A 77 -25.57 3.35 28.32
CA ALA A 77 -24.70 4.35 28.94
C ALA A 77 -23.53 4.83 28.04
N LYS A 78 -23.27 4.12 26.94
CA LYS A 78 -22.21 4.42 25.96
C LYS A 78 -22.77 4.88 24.62
N LEU A 79 -24.08 5.09 24.53
CA LEU A 79 -24.74 5.57 23.33
C LEU A 79 -24.98 7.08 23.43
N LEU A 80 -24.76 7.77 22.33
CA LEU A 80 -25.08 9.18 22.16
C LEU A 80 -26.18 9.31 21.12
N ASP A 81 -27.28 9.97 21.48
CA ASP A 81 -28.43 10.15 20.60
C ASP A 81 -28.31 11.43 19.77
N VAL A 82 -28.34 11.28 18.45
CA VAL A 82 -28.22 12.39 17.51
C VAL A 82 -29.58 12.71 16.91
N GLN A 83 -30.05 13.94 17.14
CA GLN A 83 -31.25 14.45 16.49
C GLN A 83 -31.01 14.63 14.99
N ILE A 84 -31.94 14.22 14.13
CA ILE A 84 -31.86 14.45 12.67
C ILE A 84 -32.90 15.54 12.27
N PRO A 85 -32.44 16.78 11.98
CA PRO A 85 -33.31 17.85 11.49
C PRO A 85 -33.94 17.48 10.16
N ALA A 86 -35.11 18.06 9.85
CA ALA A 86 -35.91 17.70 8.66
C ALA A 86 -35.10 17.71 7.35
N SER A 87 -34.18 18.65 7.18
CA SER A 87 -33.31 18.76 6.00
C SER A 87 -32.36 17.58 5.79
N TYR A 88 -32.05 16.83 6.84
CA TYR A 88 -31.10 15.71 6.82
C TYR A 88 -31.79 14.33 6.81
N ARG A 89 -33.10 14.26 7.06
CA ARG A 89 -33.82 12.99 7.28
C ARG A 89 -33.80 12.05 6.08
N SER A 90 -33.97 12.59 4.87
CA SER A 90 -33.94 11.76 3.65
C SER A 90 -32.60 11.10 3.41
N GLN A 91 -31.50 11.71 3.88
CA GLN A 91 -30.14 11.20 3.69
C GLN A 91 -29.65 10.33 4.85
N TYR A 92 -30.04 10.66 6.09
CA TYR A 92 -29.44 10.08 7.30
C TYR A 92 -30.44 9.37 8.23
N GLY A 93 -31.74 9.47 7.95
CA GLY A 93 -32.78 8.80 8.71
C GLY A 93 -32.75 7.28 8.50
N LEU A 94 -32.82 6.51 9.59
CA LEU A 94 -32.69 5.05 9.53
C LEU A 94 -33.94 4.32 9.01
N ALA A 95 -35.14 4.91 9.11
CA ALA A 95 -36.33 4.30 8.51
C ALA A 95 -36.25 4.36 6.97
N SER A 96 -35.72 5.46 6.43
CA SER A 96 -35.44 5.62 4.99
C SER A 96 -34.15 4.93 4.55
N ASN A 97 -33.13 4.88 5.41
CA ASN A 97 -31.78 4.41 5.08
C ASN A 97 -31.25 3.39 6.13
N PRO A 98 -31.84 2.18 6.24
CA PRO A 98 -31.45 1.22 7.27
C PRO A 98 -30.00 0.72 7.14
N ASN A 99 -29.40 0.82 5.95
CA ASN A 99 -28.02 0.41 5.67
C ASN A 99 -26.95 1.38 6.23
N LEU A 100 -27.36 2.46 6.90
CA LEU A 100 -26.42 3.37 7.58
C LEU A 100 -25.94 2.80 8.92
N VAL A 101 -26.62 1.82 9.51
CA VAL A 101 -26.11 1.14 10.70
C VAL A 101 -24.79 0.46 10.38
N GLY A 102 -23.80 0.68 11.23
CA GLY A 102 -22.41 0.27 11.06
C GLY A 102 -21.54 1.30 10.34
N GLN A 103 -22.11 2.37 9.77
CA GLN A 103 -21.32 3.43 9.14
C GLN A 103 -20.87 4.48 10.17
N LYS A 104 -19.69 5.03 9.96
CA LYS A 104 -19.14 6.10 10.80
C LYS A 104 -19.65 7.45 10.32
N VAL A 105 -20.05 8.29 11.25
CA VAL A 105 -20.63 9.61 10.99
C VAL A 105 -19.93 10.67 11.82
N ILE A 106 -19.70 11.83 11.22
CA ILE A 106 -19.22 13.05 11.86
C ILE A 106 -20.40 14.01 11.96
N VAL A 107 -20.70 14.45 13.18
CA VAL A 107 -21.85 15.32 13.46
C VAL A 107 -21.38 16.54 14.22
N THR A 108 -21.73 17.73 13.73
CA THR A 108 -21.53 18.99 14.47
C THR A 108 -22.88 19.48 14.97
N GLY A 109 -22.99 19.72 16.28
CA GLY A 109 -24.21 20.23 16.90
C GLY A 109 -24.03 20.57 18.37
N THR A 110 -25.13 20.88 19.05
CA THR A 110 -25.15 21.27 20.46
C THR A 110 -25.23 20.04 21.36
N LEU A 111 -24.28 19.86 22.27
CA LEU A 111 -24.33 18.78 23.26
C LEU A 111 -25.50 19.00 24.23
N GLY A 112 -26.32 17.97 24.42
CA GLY A 112 -27.42 17.98 25.36
C GLY A 112 -28.32 16.75 25.21
N ALA A 113 -29.00 16.38 26.29
CA ALA A 113 -29.78 15.14 26.33
C ALA A 113 -30.89 15.08 25.27
N TYR A 114 -31.02 13.92 24.64
CA TYR A 114 -32.08 13.62 23.66
C TYR A 114 -32.59 12.18 23.89
N ASN A 115 -33.91 12.00 23.94
CA ASN A 115 -34.56 10.76 24.38
C ASN A 115 -33.98 10.14 25.68
N SER A 116 -33.57 11.00 26.62
CA SER A 116 -32.91 10.63 27.88
C SER A 116 -31.52 9.97 27.76
N TYR A 117 -30.95 9.88 26.55
CA TYR A 117 -29.53 9.64 26.33
C TYR A 117 -28.76 10.97 26.45
N ALA A 118 -27.45 10.90 26.69
CA ALA A 118 -26.55 11.96 26.26
C ALA A 118 -26.74 12.18 24.75
N GLY A 119 -26.69 13.42 24.26
CA GLY A 119 -27.06 13.66 22.87
C GLY A 119 -26.37 14.83 22.17
N VAL A 120 -26.65 14.91 20.87
CA VAL A 120 -26.34 16.04 20.00
C VAL A 120 -27.66 16.56 19.41
N LYS A 121 -28.00 17.79 19.77
CA LYS A 121 -29.20 18.50 19.31
C LYS A 121 -28.86 19.56 18.28
N ASN A 122 -29.85 19.92 17.48
CA ASN A 122 -29.72 20.93 16.42
C ASN A 122 -28.45 20.76 15.55
N PRO A 123 -28.15 19.57 14.97
CA PRO A 123 -26.98 19.45 14.13
C PRO A 123 -26.96 20.46 12.98
N THR A 124 -25.83 21.15 12.85
CA THR A 124 -25.55 22.07 11.75
C THR A 124 -24.86 21.34 10.59
N SER A 125 -24.19 20.21 10.87
CA SER A 125 -23.55 19.34 9.89
C SER A 125 -23.72 17.87 10.28
N ILE A 126 -24.04 17.02 9.31
CA ILE A 126 -23.96 15.56 9.38
C ILE A 126 -23.28 15.09 8.09
N ALA A 127 -22.20 14.32 8.23
CA ALA A 127 -21.49 13.72 7.11
C ALA A 127 -21.07 12.29 7.45
N LEU A 128 -21.19 11.36 6.50
CA LEU A 128 -20.54 10.06 6.65
C LEU A 128 -19.02 10.28 6.57
N SER A 129 -18.30 9.71 7.54
CA SER A 129 -16.85 9.60 7.44
C SER A 129 -16.57 8.63 6.29
N SER A 130 -15.79 9.05 5.29
CA SER A 130 -15.56 8.25 4.06
C SER A 130 -14.76 6.99 4.38
N GLY A 131 -15.47 5.96 4.85
CA GLY A 131 -14.97 4.65 5.18
C GLY A 131 -16.17 3.70 5.15
N THR A 132 -16.32 2.98 4.04
CA THR A 132 -17.23 1.84 3.95
C THR A 132 -17.02 0.91 5.14
N THR A 133 -18.14 0.42 5.70
CA THR A 133 -18.25 -0.60 6.75
C THR A 133 -17.03 -1.51 6.91
N ASN A 134 -16.52 -1.65 8.13
CA ASN A 134 -16.01 -2.95 8.54
C ASN A 134 -16.44 -3.23 9.99
N PRO A 135 -17.15 -4.35 10.28
CA PRO A 135 -17.24 -4.88 11.64
C PRO A 135 -15.83 -5.06 12.25
N ASP A 136 -15.76 -5.27 13.56
CA ASP A 136 -14.53 -5.58 14.30
C ASP A 136 -13.59 -6.50 13.48
N PRO A 137 -12.26 -6.23 13.46
CA PRO A 137 -11.35 -6.89 12.56
C PRO A 137 -11.22 -8.37 12.93
N ASP A 138 -11.97 -9.23 12.23
CA ASP A 138 -11.71 -10.66 12.21
C ASP A 138 -10.62 -10.93 11.15
N PRO A 139 -9.41 -11.31 11.57
CA PRO A 139 -8.36 -11.70 10.65
C PRO A 139 -8.74 -12.94 9.81
N GLY A 140 -9.85 -13.63 10.07
CA GLY A 140 -10.40 -14.72 9.23
C GLY A 140 -11.53 -14.33 8.27
N THR A 141 -11.80 -13.04 8.06
CA THR A 141 -12.89 -12.59 7.19
C THR A 141 -12.79 -13.08 5.75
N THR A 142 -13.94 -13.33 5.14
CA THR A 142 -14.03 -13.55 3.68
C THR A 142 -13.77 -12.23 2.95
N LEU A 143 -12.82 -12.25 2.03
CA LEU A 143 -12.44 -11.06 1.28
C LEU A 143 -13.50 -10.66 0.25
N PRO A 144 -13.98 -9.40 0.26
CA PRO A 144 -14.94 -8.93 -0.73
C PRO A 144 -14.33 -8.90 -2.14
N GLY A 145 -15.19 -8.91 -3.16
CA GLY A 145 -14.78 -8.62 -4.53
C GLY A 145 -14.33 -7.17 -4.72
N GLY A 146 -13.78 -6.88 -5.89
CA GLY A 146 -13.26 -5.57 -6.28
C GLY A 146 -14.29 -4.61 -6.90
N THR A 147 -15.58 -4.95 -6.90
CA THR A 147 -16.61 -4.12 -7.55
C THR A 147 -16.58 -2.68 -7.01
N GLY A 148 -16.40 -1.72 -7.91
CA GLY A 148 -16.29 -0.29 -7.56
C GLY A 148 -14.94 0.13 -6.99
N LYS A 149 -13.94 -0.75 -6.99
CA LYS A 149 -12.57 -0.49 -6.55
C LYS A 149 -11.63 -0.34 -7.74
N LYS A 150 -10.62 0.52 -7.58
CA LYS A 150 -9.65 0.84 -8.64
C LYS A 150 -8.23 0.45 -8.26
N VAL A 151 -7.53 -0.20 -9.20
CA VAL A 151 -6.13 -0.59 -9.08
C VAL A 151 -5.34 0.12 -10.16
N LEU A 152 -4.23 0.76 -9.78
CA LEU A 152 -3.28 1.38 -10.69
C LEU A 152 -1.98 0.58 -10.70
N PHE A 153 -1.48 0.21 -11.86
CA PHE A 153 -0.17 -0.44 -12.01
C PHE A 153 0.89 0.58 -12.43
N ASP A 154 2.10 0.49 -11.89
CA ASP A 154 3.22 1.33 -12.29
C ASP A 154 3.82 0.88 -13.63
N ASN A 155 3.99 1.81 -14.57
CA ASN A 155 4.82 1.66 -15.76
C ASN A 155 5.70 2.92 -15.98
N ALA A 156 6.06 3.59 -14.88
CA ALA A 156 6.83 4.83 -14.93
C ALA A 156 8.28 4.70 -14.42
N HIS A 157 8.68 3.52 -13.93
CA HIS A 157 10.01 3.25 -13.38
C HIS A 157 10.68 2.09 -14.10
N ALA A 158 10.52 2.05 -15.42
CA ALA A 158 11.11 1.06 -16.32
C ALA A 158 10.67 -0.39 -16.04
N GLN A 159 9.37 -0.60 -15.81
CA GLN A 159 8.75 -1.92 -15.73
C GLN A 159 8.85 -2.76 -17.02
N THR A 160 9.31 -2.14 -18.10
CA THR A 160 9.59 -2.79 -19.38
C THR A 160 11.09 -3.01 -19.60
N ALA A 161 11.93 -2.85 -18.58
CA ALA A 161 13.37 -3.07 -18.70
C ALA A 161 13.71 -4.57 -18.77
N GLY A 162 14.70 -4.90 -19.60
CA GLY A 162 15.34 -6.22 -19.62
C GLY A 162 14.41 -7.40 -19.91
N ALA A 163 14.16 -8.26 -18.92
CA ALA A 163 13.73 -9.63 -19.14
C ALA A 163 12.21 -9.80 -19.38
N ALA A 164 11.37 -8.97 -18.77
CA ALA A 164 9.91 -9.06 -18.86
C ALA A 164 9.27 -7.67 -19.03
N ASP A 165 7.93 -7.64 -19.08
CA ASP A 165 7.11 -6.43 -19.17
C ASP A 165 6.09 -6.44 -18.03
N TRP A 166 6.44 -5.92 -16.84
CA TRP A 166 5.58 -5.93 -15.64
C TRP A 166 4.44 -4.88 -15.74
N VAL A 167 3.67 -4.96 -16.83
CA VAL A 167 2.61 -4.03 -17.25
C VAL A 167 1.31 -4.80 -17.54
N ILE A 168 0.16 -4.13 -17.43
CA ILE A 168 -1.17 -4.79 -17.39
C ILE A 168 -1.61 -5.45 -18.70
N ASP A 169 -0.88 -5.21 -19.79
CA ASP A 169 -1.07 -5.81 -21.11
C ASP A 169 0.23 -6.44 -21.66
N GLY A 170 1.18 -6.70 -20.76
CA GLY A 170 2.38 -7.48 -20.97
C GLY A 170 2.43 -8.64 -19.97
N ALA A 171 3.60 -8.97 -19.44
CA ALA A 171 3.81 -10.06 -18.50
C ALA A 171 2.90 -10.04 -17.24
N PHE A 172 2.17 -8.96 -16.92
CA PHE A 172 1.16 -8.95 -15.85
C PHE A 172 -0.29 -9.03 -16.36
N SER A 173 -0.53 -9.47 -17.60
CA SER A 173 -1.87 -9.46 -18.21
C SER A 173 -2.83 -10.42 -17.51
N ASP A 174 -2.39 -11.62 -17.14
CA ASP A 174 -3.19 -12.60 -16.40
C ASP A 174 -3.47 -12.13 -14.98
N PHE A 175 -2.52 -11.44 -14.33
CA PHE A 175 -2.79 -10.80 -13.04
C PHE A 175 -3.84 -9.68 -13.17
N ALA A 176 -3.69 -8.80 -14.16
CA ALA A 176 -4.67 -7.75 -14.45
C ALA A 176 -6.06 -8.35 -14.78
N ASN A 177 -6.11 -9.44 -15.54
CA ASN A 177 -7.35 -10.16 -15.86
C ASN A 177 -7.95 -10.82 -14.62
N GLY A 178 -7.13 -11.43 -13.76
CA GLY A 178 -7.56 -11.96 -12.47
C GLY A 178 -8.23 -10.91 -11.58
N LEU A 179 -7.68 -9.69 -11.56
CA LEU A 179 -8.28 -8.55 -10.86
C LEU A 179 -9.59 -8.07 -11.52
N ARG A 180 -9.63 -7.94 -12.84
CA ARG A 180 -10.87 -7.59 -13.58
C ARG A 180 -11.97 -8.62 -13.33
N ASN A 181 -11.63 -9.91 -13.35
CA ASN A 181 -12.55 -11.01 -13.04
C ASN A 181 -13.04 -10.96 -11.59
N ALA A 182 -12.21 -10.45 -10.66
CA ALA A 182 -12.61 -10.17 -9.30
C ALA A 182 -13.45 -8.88 -9.13
N GLY A 183 -13.67 -8.10 -10.20
CA GLY A 183 -14.53 -6.91 -10.24
C GLY A 183 -13.80 -5.57 -10.19
N PHE A 184 -12.46 -5.56 -10.17
CA PHE A 184 -11.68 -4.32 -10.13
C PHE A 184 -11.66 -3.59 -11.48
N THR A 185 -11.63 -2.26 -11.42
CA THR A 185 -11.11 -1.45 -12.54
C THR A 185 -9.58 -1.45 -12.44
N VAL A 186 -8.90 -1.74 -13.55
CA VAL A 186 -7.44 -1.86 -13.60
C VAL A 186 -6.89 -0.90 -14.66
N ASP A 187 -6.14 0.10 -14.18
CA ASP A 187 -5.50 1.14 -14.98
C ASP A 187 -3.97 1.08 -14.83
N GLN A 188 -3.25 1.86 -15.65
CA GLN A 188 -1.79 1.93 -15.63
C GLN A 188 -1.30 3.38 -15.55
N LEU A 189 -0.25 3.60 -14.76
CA LEU A 189 0.48 4.85 -14.66
C LEU A 189 1.60 4.86 -15.69
N GLU A 190 1.51 5.76 -16.66
CA GLU A 190 2.50 5.86 -17.74
C GLU A 190 3.18 7.24 -17.76
N ARG A 191 4.36 7.28 -18.37
CA ARG A 191 5.01 8.54 -18.75
C ARG A 191 4.57 8.93 -20.16
N SER A 192 4.34 10.21 -20.37
CA SER A 192 4.16 10.74 -21.72
C SER A 192 5.45 10.59 -22.51
N ILE A 193 5.38 10.10 -23.75
CA ILE A 193 6.54 9.93 -24.64
C ILE A 193 6.67 11.22 -25.49
N PRO A 194 7.87 11.82 -25.60
CA PRO A 194 9.14 11.39 -24.99
C PRO A 194 9.25 11.74 -23.50
N TYR A 195 10.03 10.95 -22.75
CA TYR A 195 10.34 11.17 -21.33
C TYR A 195 11.85 11.05 -21.07
N THR A 196 12.30 11.51 -19.89
CA THR A 196 13.72 11.48 -19.48
C THR A 196 13.95 10.86 -18.09
N PHE A 197 12.89 10.35 -17.45
CA PHE A 197 12.87 9.97 -16.03
C PHE A 197 13.13 11.13 -15.05
N GLY A 198 13.22 12.38 -15.53
CA GLY A 198 13.36 13.57 -14.71
C GLY A 198 12.07 13.98 -14.00
N GLU A 199 10.93 13.73 -14.64
CA GLU A 199 9.62 14.11 -14.11
C GLU A 199 9.25 13.21 -12.93
N GLN A 200 8.65 13.81 -11.90
CA GLN A 200 8.04 13.05 -10.82
C GLN A 200 6.82 12.28 -11.35
N ALA A 201 6.96 10.98 -11.50
CA ALA A 201 5.91 10.14 -12.05
C ALA A 201 4.84 9.87 -10.99
N ILE A 202 5.26 9.52 -9.78
CA ILE A 202 4.37 9.23 -8.65
C ILE A 202 4.08 10.50 -7.86
N THR A 203 2.81 10.91 -7.86
CA THR A 203 2.33 12.03 -7.03
C THR A 203 1.06 11.62 -6.30
N PHE A 204 0.80 12.21 -5.14
CA PHE A 204 -0.44 11.95 -4.39
C PHE A 204 -1.69 12.18 -5.26
N ASN A 205 -1.70 13.22 -6.09
CA ASN A 205 -2.84 13.53 -6.96
C ASN A 205 -3.13 12.46 -8.02
N LYS A 206 -2.12 11.74 -8.49
CA LYS A 206 -2.32 10.62 -9.42
C LYS A 206 -2.78 9.35 -8.71
N LEU A 207 -2.44 9.18 -7.44
CA LEU A 207 -2.75 7.98 -6.67
C LEU A 207 -4.08 8.05 -5.90
N LYS A 208 -4.48 9.23 -5.40
CA LYS A 208 -5.59 9.39 -4.44
C LYS A 208 -6.96 8.86 -4.92
N ASP A 209 -7.16 8.74 -6.23
CA ASP A 209 -8.40 8.24 -6.84
C ASP A 209 -8.36 6.72 -7.09
N TYR A 210 -7.35 6.02 -6.55
CA TYR A 210 -7.18 4.57 -6.61
C TYR A 210 -7.18 3.97 -5.21
N ASP A 211 -7.68 2.74 -5.08
CA ASP A 211 -7.66 2.00 -3.82
C ASP A 211 -6.33 1.30 -3.59
N VAL A 212 -5.72 0.80 -4.67
CA VAL A 212 -4.47 0.03 -4.66
C VAL A 212 -3.54 0.52 -5.76
N PHE A 213 -2.26 0.70 -5.44
CA PHE A 213 -1.18 0.94 -6.39
C PHE A 213 -0.24 -0.27 -6.40
N VAL A 214 -0.05 -0.90 -7.55
CA VAL A 214 0.81 -2.09 -7.72
C VAL A 214 2.09 -1.68 -8.42
N ILE A 215 3.23 -2.04 -7.85
CA ILE A 215 4.55 -1.72 -8.38
C ILE A 215 5.30 -3.03 -8.61
N GLY A 216 5.34 -3.46 -9.87
CA GLY A 216 6.21 -4.54 -10.33
C GLY A 216 7.61 -4.02 -10.56
N GLU A 217 8.61 -4.74 -10.05
CA GLU A 217 10.03 -4.68 -10.39
C GLU A 217 10.50 -3.32 -10.95
N ALA A 218 10.44 -2.28 -10.12
CA ALA A 218 10.91 -0.96 -10.52
C ALA A 218 12.42 -1.02 -10.78
N ASN A 219 12.83 -0.59 -11.97
CA ASN A 219 14.21 -0.62 -12.45
C ASN A 219 14.83 0.78 -12.51
N VAL A 220 14.14 1.82 -12.04
CA VAL A 220 14.68 3.18 -11.88
C VAL A 220 14.40 3.63 -10.44
N PRO A 221 15.40 4.17 -9.71
CA PRO A 221 15.21 4.57 -8.32
C PRO A 221 14.13 5.64 -8.16
N PHE A 222 13.36 5.52 -7.08
CA PHE A 222 12.44 6.57 -6.68
C PHE A 222 13.19 7.81 -6.21
N LYS A 223 12.66 8.96 -6.60
CA LYS A 223 13.06 10.24 -6.01
C LYS A 223 12.53 10.34 -4.59
N ALA A 224 13.19 11.13 -3.74
CA ALA A 224 12.72 11.39 -2.38
C ALA A 224 11.28 11.96 -2.36
N THR A 225 10.90 12.74 -3.38
CA THR A 225 9.55 13.29 -3.54
C THR A 225 8.51 12.22 -3.90
N GLU A 226 8.89 11.16 -4.61
CA GLU A 226 8.03 10.02 -4.94
C GLU A 226 7.82 9.12 -3.72
N GLN A 227 8.89 8.85 -2.97
CA GLN A 227 8.81 8.20 -1.66
C GLN A 227 7.87 8.96 -0.70
N ALA A 228 7.99 10.29 -0.63
CA ALA A 228 7.07 11.11 0.17
C ALA A 228 5.61 11.02 -0.32
N ALA A 229 5.38 11.02 -1.63
CA ALA A 229 4.04 10.89 -2.21
C ALA A 229 3.42 9.51 -1.95
N LEU A 230 4.20 8.42 -2.04
CA LEU A 230 3.76 7.07 -1.68
C LEU A 230 3.36 6.99 -0.21
N LEU A 231 4.20 7.52 0.68
CA LEU A 231 3.90 7.53 2.12
C LEU A 231 2.63 8.34 2.41
N GLN A 232 2.49 9.53 1.80
CA GLN A 232 1.28 10.34 1.94
C GLN A 232 0.04 9.59 1.45
N TYR A 233 0.11 8.95 0.28
CA TYR A 233 -0.99 8.16 -0.27
C TYR A 233 -1.43 7.05 0.70
N VAL A 234 -0.47 6.28 1.23
CA VAL A 234 -0.76 5.20 2.18
C VAL A 234 -1.33 5.75 3.49
N GLN A 235 -0.74 6.79 4.07
CA GLN A 235 -1.22 7.39 5.32
C GLN A 235 -2.65 7.93 5.21
N ASN A 236 -3.08 8.36 4.01
CA ASN A 236 -4.43 8.81 3.70
C ASN A 236 -5.39 7.68 3.30
N GLY A 237 -5.02 6.42 3.57
CA GLY A 237 -5.89 5.27 3.38
C GLY A 237 -5.61 4.47 2.10
N GLY A 238 -4.73 4.94 1.22
CA GLY A 238 -4.29 4.20 0.04
C GLY A 238 -3.53 2.91 0.38
N SER A 239 -3.43 2.01 -0.58
CA SER A 239 -2.70 0.75 -0.42
C SER A 239 -1.68 0.53 -1.52
N VAL A 240 -0.53 -0.05 -1.19
CA VAL A 240 0.54 -0.34 -2.18
C VAL A 240 0.91 -1.83 -2.17
N PHE A 241 1.09 -2.45 -3.33
CA PHE A 241 1.67 -3.78 -3.46
C PHE A 241 3.04 -3.68 -4.14
N PHE A 242 4.10 -4.00 -3.41
CA PHE A 242 5.46 -4.06 -3.92
C PHE A 242 5.80 -5.49 -4.35
N ILE A 243 6.12 -5.68 -5.62
CA ILE A 243 6.53 -6.97 -6.20
C ILE A 243 7.97 -6.79 -6.65
N ALA A 244 8.90 -7.30 -5.84
CA ALA A 244 10.33 -7.16 -6.08
C ALA A 244 10.89 -8.42 -6.73
N ASP A 245 12.21 -8.46 -6.88
CA ASP A 245 12.95 -9.66 -7.21
C ASP A 245 14.23 -9.75 -6.35
N HIS A 246 14.96 -10.84 -6.51
CA HIS A 246 16.24 -11.12 -5.87
C HIS A 246 17.29 -10.00 -6.08
N TYR A 247 18.31 -9.94 -5.22
CA TYR A 247 19.46 -9.07 -5.48
C TYR A 247 20.26 -9.58 -6.69
N ASN A 248 20.86 -8.66 -7.46
CA ASN A 248 21.47 -8.94 -8.78
C ASN A 248 20.43 -9.27 -9.87
N ALA A 249 19.25 -8.65 -9.78
CA ALA A 249 18.18 -8.69 -10.77
C ALA A 249 18.11 -7.44 -11.67
N ASP A 250 19.01 -6.46 -11.54
CA ASP A 250 19.05 -5.21 -12.34
C ASP A 250 18.89 -5.46 -13.85
N ARG A 251 17.76 -5.02 -14.40
CA ARG A 251 17.32 -5.36 -15.77
C ARG A 251 17.78 -4.36 -16.82
N ASN A 252 18.17 -3.16 -16.40
CA ASN A 252 18.61 -2.09 -17.31
C ASN A 252 20.08 -1.71 -17.12
N LYS A 253 20.82 -2.41 -16.25
CA LYS A 253 22.24 -2.25 -15.96
C LYS A 253 22.55 -0.88 -15.34
N ASN A 254 21.63 -0.35 -14.53
CA ASN A 254 21.81 0.93 -13.83
C ASN A 254 22.31 0.78 -12.39
N ARG A 255 22.52 -0.46 -11.94
CA ARG A 255 22.98 -0.88 -10.60
C ARG A 255 21.90 -0.83 -9.51
N TRP A 256 20.64 -0.60 -9.85
CA TRP A 256 19.52 -0.65 -8.92
C TRP A 256 18.70 -1.91 -9.15
N ASP A 257 18.64 -2.75 -8.13
CA ASP A 257 17.65 -3.81 -8.05
C ASP A 257 16.31 -3.26 -7.54
N SER A 258 15.20 -3.91 -7.91
CA SER A 258 13.86 -3.48 -7.45
C SER A 258 13.72 -3.49 -5.92
N SER A 259 14.34 -4.48 -5.26
CA SER A 259 14.42 -4.55 -3.80
C SER A 259 15.11 -3.31 -3.20
N GLU A 260 16.15 -2.78 -3.85
CA GLU A 260 16.87 -1.58 -3.44
C GLU A 260 16.06 -0.30 -3.72
N VAL A 261 15.39 -0.23 -4.87
CA VAL A 261 14.47 0.86 -5.21
C VAL A 261 13.39 0.98 -4.14
N PHE A 262 12.80 -0.14 -3.73
CA PHE A 262 11.75 -0.17 -2.71
C PHE A 262 12.28 0.11 -1.30
N ASN A 263 13.43 -0.47 -0.93
CA ASN A 263 14.08 -0.20 0.36
C ASN A 263 14.46 1.29 0.50
N GLY A 264 14.79 1.95 -0.61
CA GLY A 264 15.14 3.38 -0.69
C GLY A 264 16.64 3.64 -0.72
N TYR A 265 17.46 2.62 -0.94
CA TYR A 265 18.91 2.71 -0.99
C TYR A 265 19.53 1.48 -1.65
N ARG A 266 20.75 1.64 -2.18
CA ARG A 266 21.56 0.55 -2.75
C ARG A 266 22.46 -0.12 -1.71
N ARG A 267 22.55 -1.44 -1.77
CA ARG A 267 23.50 -2.28 -1.06
C ARG A 267 24.92 -1.84 -1.41
N GLY A 268 25.76 -1.61 -0.40
CA GLY A 268 27.15 -1.18 -0.61
C GLY A 268 27.35 0.24 -1.16
N ALA A 269 26.27 0.99 -1.35
CA ALA A 269 26.26 2.35 -1.87
C ALA A 269 25.38 3.30 -1.03
N PHE A 270 25.12 2.98 0.24
CA PHE A 270 24.27 3.77 1.12
C PHE A 270 24.69 5.25 1.22
N LEU A 271 25.99 5.55 1.30
CA LEU A 271 26.47 6.94 1.40
C LEU A 271 26.40 7.72 0.08
N ASN A 272 26.41 7.03 -1.05
CA ASN A 272 26.38 7.65 -2.38
C ASN A 272 25.57 6.75 -3.34
N PRO A 273 24.29 7.07 -3.61
CA PRO A 273 23.45 6.25 -4.51
C PRO A 273 24.00 6.18 -5.95
N ALA A 274 24.87 7.11 -6.35
CA ALA A 274 25.54 7.13 -7.65
C ALA A 274 26.92 6.42 -7.65
N LYS A 275 27.28 5.69 -6.58
CA LYS A 275 28.54 4.93 -6.54
C LYS A 275 28.65 3.99 -7.75
N GLY A 276 29.80 4.04 -8.41
CA GLY A 276 30.10 3.23 -9.59
C GLY A 276 29.55 3.78 -10.91
N MET A 277 28.76 4.87 -10.89
CA MET A 277 28.23 5.51 -12.09
C MET A 277 29.25 6.44 -12.76
N SER A 278 29.17 6.59 -14.08
CA SER A 278 29.83 7.69 -14.81
C SER A 278 29.21 9.05 -14.46
N SER A 279 29.91 10.15 -14.76
CA SER A 279 29.35 11.51 -14.56
C SER A 279 28.02 11.70 -15.29
N ALA A 280 27.89 11.19 -16.53
CA ALA A 280 26.66 11.31 -17.30
C ALA A 280 25.48 10.52 -16.70
N GLU A 281 25.73 9.35 -16.10
CA GLU A 281 24.71 8.60 -15.36
C GLU A 281 24.32 9.32 -14.06
N ALA A 282 25.30 9.75 -13.27
CA ALA A 282 25.08 10.41 -11.99
C ALA A 282 24.33 11.75 -12.11
N GLU A 283 24.58 12.49 -13.21
CA GLU A 283 23.94 13.78 -13.50
C GLU A 283 22.63 13.64 -14.31
N SER A 284 22.26 12.41 -14.70
CA SER A 284 21.07 12.15 -15.51
C SER A 284 19.78 12.61 -14.80
N PRO A 285 18.72 12.98 -15.54
CA PRO A 285 17.44 13.35 -14.93
C PRO A 285 16.85 12.23 -14.06
N ALA A 286 17.12 10.96 -14.38
CA ALA A 286 16.72 9.81 -13.57
C ALA A 286 17.26 9.89 -12.13
N MET A 287 18.54 10.26 -11.97
CA MET A 287 19.21 10.33 -10.66
C MET A 287 18.95 11.61 -9.87
N GLN A 288 18.39 12.65 -10.49
CA GLN A 288 18.08 13.90 -9.81
C GLN A 288 17.05 13.70 -8.68
N GLY A 289 17.41 14.08 -7.46
CA GLY A 289 16.54 13.95 -6.28
C GLY A 289 16.48 12.54 -5.68
N VAL A 290 17.34 11.62 -6.12
CA VAL A 290 17.53 10.31 -5.49
C VAL A 290 18.42 10.48 -4.26
N THR A 291 17.97 9.98 -3.12
CA THR A 291 18.70 9.99 -1.86
C THR A 291 18.61 8.64 -1.18
N SER A 292 19.70 8.16 -0.59
CA SER A 292 19.66 6.94 0.20
C SER A 292 18.98 7.17 1.54
N SER A 293 17.99 6.33 1.84
CA SER A 293 17.42 6.20 3.19
C SER A 293 16.86 4.80 3.36
N ASP A 294 16.85 4.27 4.59
CA ASP A 294 16.19 3.00 4.91
C ASP A 294 14.67 3.19 5.00
N TRP A 295 14.10 3.69 3.90
CA TRP A 295 12.76 4.28 3.80
C TRP A 295 11.69 3.24 4.08
N LEU A 296 11.79 2.05 3.50
CA LEU A 296 10.79 1.01 3.67
C LEU A 296 10.74 0.51 5.11
N ALA A 297 11.92 0.25 5.72
CA ALA A 297 11.99 -0.18 7.11
C ALA A 297 11.46 0.89 8.06
N SER A 298 11.84 2.16 7.87
CA SER A 298 11.42 3.26 8.73
C SER A 298 9.91 3.48 8.70
N ASN A 299 9.29 3.36 7.52
CA ASN A 299 7.88 3.70 7.33
C ASN A 299 6.96 2.49 7.50
N PHE A 300 7.29 1.36 6.87
CA PHE A 300 6.47 0.15 6.80
C PHE A 300 6.90 -0.95 7.78
N GLY A 301 8.05 -0.81 8.45
CA GLY A 301 8.53 -1.81 9.41
C GLY A 301 9.03 -3.10 8.74
N ILE A 302 9.42 -3.02 7.47
CA ILE A 302 9.84 -4.18 6.67
C ILE A 302 10.95 -3.81 5.68
N ARG A 303 11.78 -4.78 5.31
CA ARG A 303 12.86 -4.61 4.32
C ARG A 303 12.91 -5.81 3.38
N PHE A 304 13.12 -5.60 2.09
CA PHE A 304 13.56 -6.66 1.18
C PHE A 304 15.01 -7.02 1.50
N ARG A 305 15.32 -8.31 1.67
CA ARG A 305 16.67 -8.79 1.94
C ARG A 305 17.43 -8.94 0.60
N TYR A 306 18.76 -9.00 0.67
CA TYR A 306 19.60 -9.17 -0.54
C TYR A 306 19.87 -10.63 -0.91
N ASN A 307 19.15 -11.55 -0.30
CA ASN A 307 19.32 -12.96 -0.59
C ASN A 307 18.72 -13.30 -1.96
N ALA A 308 19.16 -14.43 -2.50
CA ALA A 308 18.76 -14.93 -3.81
C ALA A 308 18.63 -16.46 -3.68
N LEU A 309 17.45 -16.88 -3.27
CA LEU A 309 17.05 -18.27 -3.12
C LEU A 309 16.75 -18.84 -4.50
N GLY A 310 17.05 -20.11 -4.74
CA GLY A 310 16.70 -20.79 -5.98
C GLY A 310 15.23 -21.24 -6.02
N ASP A 311 14.90 -22.01 -7.04
CA ASP A 311 13.52 -22.43 -7.31
C ASP A 311 12.95 -23.27 -6.17
N VAL A 312 11.78 -22.89 -5.68
CA VAL A 312 11.09 -23.59 -4.59
C VAL A 312 9.60 -23.25 -4.55
N ASN A 313 8.78 -24.18 -4.07
CA ASN A 313 7.41 -23.86 -3.63
C ASN A 313 7.44 -23.51 -2.14
N ALA A 314 7.06 -22.28 -1.79
CA ALA A 314 6.89 -21.85 -0.42
C ALA A 314 5.61 -22.44 0.17
N THR A 315 5.73 -23.39 1.10
CA THR A 315 4.59 -24.18 1.63
C THR A 315 4.26 -23.90 3.09
N ASP A 316 5.04 -23.06 3.79
CA ASP A 316 4.66 -22.59 5.14
C ASP A 316 3.79 -21.34 4.99
N ILE A 317 2.48 -21.58 4.99
CA ILE A 317 1.44 -20.57 4.78
C ILE A 317 0.78 -20.24 6.11
N VAL A 318 0.78 -18.96 6.49
CA VAL A 318 0.04 -18.48 7.66
C VAL A 318 -1.45 -18.73 7.45
N ALA A 319 -2.12 -19.28 8.46
CA ALA A 319 -3.54 -19.61 8.38
C ALA A 319 -4.39 -18.39 8.01
N PRO A 320 -5.51 -18.55 7.25
CA PRO A 320 -6.40 -17.46 6.87
C PRO A 320 -6.82 -16.59 8.04
N SER A 321 -7.12 -17.18 9.20
CA SER A 321 -7.47 -16.49 10.45
C SER A 321 -6.35 -15.67 11.09
N GLN A 322 -5.16 -15.67 10.53
CA GLN A 322 -3.99 -14.90 10.98
C GLN A 322 -3.39 -14.09 9.82
N SER A 323 -4.06 -14.06 8.67
CA SER A 323 -3.61 -13.42 7.44
C SER A 323 -4.68 -12.56 6.78
N PHE A 324 -5.72 -12.16 7.51
CA PHE A 324 -6.83 -11.33 6.99
C PHE A 324 -7.54 -12.00 5.82
N GLY A 325 -7.63 -13.33 5.83
CA GLY A 325 -8.21 -14.13 4.75
C GLY A 325 -7.37 -14.20 3.47
N ILE A 326 -6.21 -13.53 3.40
CA ILE A 326 -5.36 -13.47 2.19
C ILE A 326 -4.97 -14.86 1.72
N THR A 327 -4.61 -15.75 2.65
CA THR A 327 -4.13 -17.11 2.36
C THR A 327 -5.26 -18.13 2.19
N THR A 328 -6.52 -17.69 2.09
CA THR A 328 -7.65 -18.60 1.84
C THR A 328 -7.48 -19.30 0.49
N GLY A 329 -7.42 -20.63 0.52
CA GLY A 329 -7.21 -21.44 -0.69
C GLY A 329 -5.77 -21.48 -1.20
N VAL A 330 -4.80 -20.99 -0.41
CA VAL A 330 -3.38 -21.01 -0.74
C VAL A 330 -2.68 -22.08 0.09
N SER A 331 -2.06 -23.05 -0.59
CA SER A 331 -1.26 -24.11 -0.01
C SER A 331 0.23 -24.00 -0.35
N ALA A 332 0.55 -23.34 -1.47
CA ALA A 332 1.90 -23.00 -1.87
C ALA A 332 1.91 -21.73 -2.72
N VAL A 333 3.03 -21.02 -2.70
CA VAL A 333 3.36 -19.96 -3.67
C VAL A 333 4.70 -20.31 -4.30
N ALA A 334 4.81 -20.30 -5.63
CA ALA A 334 6.06 -20.60 -6.31
C ALA A 334 7.09 -19.48 -6.09
N MET A 335 8.36 -19.82 -6.25
CA MET A 335 9.48 -18.88 -6.27
C MET A 335 10.48 -19.41 -7.31
N HIS A 336 10.96 -18.55 -8.19
CA HIS A 336 11.97 -18.82 -9.20
C HIS A 336 13.05 -17.74 -9.12
N ALA A 337 14.12 -18.04 -8.38
CA ALA A 337 15.14 -17.07 -8.03
C ALA A 337 14.60 -15.87 -7.22
N GLY A 338 14.20 -16.04 -5.96
CA GLY A 338 13.56 -14.94 -5.18
C GLY A 338 14.40 -14.37 -4.03
N SER A 339 13.96 -13.24 -3.49
CA SER A 339 14.37 -12.73 -2.18
C SER A 339 13.33 -13.02 -1.09
N THR A 340 13.73 -12.87 0.17
CA THR A 340 12.80 -12.80 1.30
C THR A 340 12.78 -11.40 1.93
N LEU A 341 11.90 -11.22 2.90
CA LEU A 341 11.62 -9.99 3.61
C LEU A 341 11.95 -10.14 5.08
N ALA A 342 12.58 -9.11 5.64
CA ALA A 342 12.83 -8.98 7.06
C ALA A 342 11.74 -8.13 7.71
N ILE A 343 11.04 -8.71 8.70
CA ILE A 343 10.17 -7.95 9.59
C ILE A 343 11.05 -7.17 10.56
N ILE A 344 10.96 -5.84 10.53
CA ILE A 344 11.74 -4.92 11.38
C ILE A 344 10.90 -4.48 12.58
N ASP A 345 9.64 -4.10 12.33
CA ASP A 345 8.68 -3.70 13.37
C ASP A 345 7.39 -4.54 13.25
N PRO A 346 7.21 -5.56 14.09
CA PRO A 346 6.03 -6.42 14.07
C PRO A 346 4.71 -5.72 14.40
N ASN A 347 4.74 -4.50 14.96
CA ASN A 347 3.51 -3.71 15.12
C ASN A 347 3.01 -3.18 13.77
N LYS A 348 3.92 -3.02 12.81
CA LYS A 348 3.59 -2.57 11.45
C LYS A 348 3.48 -3.73 10.49
N ALA A 349 4.43 -4.69 10.51
CA ALA A 349 4.57 -5.69 9.48
C ALA A 349 4.41 -7.13 9.97
N LYS A 350 3.95 -8.00 9.08
CA LYS A 350 3.74 -9.44 9.34
C LYS A 350 4.00 -10.26 8.08
N GLY A 351 4.75 -11.35 8.22
CA GLY A 351 4.95 -12.35 7.16
C GLY A 351 3.73 -13.28 7.01
N LEU A 352 3.50 -13.71 5.78
CA LEU A 352 2.34 -14.55 5.40
C LEU A 352 2.73 -15.87 4.76
N VAL A 353 3.81 -15.87 3.99
CA VAL A 353 4.29 -17.02 3.21
C VAL A 353 5.77 -17.17 3.49
N TYR A 354 6.22 -18.40 3.78
CA TYR A 354 7.63 -18.69 4.04
C TYR A 354 8.09 -19.89 3.22
N VAL A 355 9.33 -19.82 2.77
CA VAL A 355 10.00 -20.94 2.09
C VAL A 355 10.28 -22.09 3.06
N PRO A 356 10.37 -23.35 2.61
CA PRO A 356 10.80 -24.46 3.46
C PRO A 356 12.24 -24.28 3.95
N SER A 357 12.67 -25.09 4.92
CA SER A 357 14.09 -25.19 5.27
C SER A 357 14.87 -25.99 4.23
N GLY A 358 16.19 -25.78 4.14
CA GLY A 358 17.05 -26.52 3.21
C GLY A 358 16.94 -26.07 1.75
N VAL A 359 16.44 -24.85 1.52
CA VAL A 359 16.33 -24.26 0.18
C VAL A 359 17.72 -24.02 -0.39
N SER A 360 17.87 -24.29 -1.68
CA SER A 360 19.13 -24.03 -2.40
C SER A 360 19.24 -22.55 -2.73
N LYS A 361 20.47 -22.03 -2.81
CA LYS A 361 20.68 -20.70 -3.40
C LYS A 361 20.42 -20.73 -4.90
N TRP A 362 20.09 -19.58 -5.46
CA TRP A 362 20.13 -19.39 -6.91
C TRP A 362 21.58 -19.53 -7.40
N GLY A 363 21.77 -20.14 -8.57
CA GLY A 363 23.11 -20.45 -9.11
C GLY A 363 24.00 -19.22 -9.29
N ASN A 364 23.40 -18.07 -9.57
CA ASN A 364 24.09 -16.79 -9.78
C ASN A 364 23.99 -15.85 -8.56
N ALA A 365 23.57 -16.35 -7.40
CA ALA A 365 23.61 -15.58 -6.17
C ALA A 365 25.05 -15.11 -5.91
N VAL A 366 25.22 -13.80 -5.70
CA VAL A 366 26.52 -13.13 -5.60
C VAL A 366 27.15 -13.21 -4.20
N ASP A 367 26.46 -13.81 -3.26
CA ASP A 367 26.94 -14.17 -1.93
C ASP A 367 26.45 -15.58 -1.54
N GLN A 368 26.24 -15.85 -0.25
CA GLN A 368 25.75 -17.14 0.23
C GLN A 368 24.33 -17.48 -0.26
N GLY A 369 23.54 -16.50 -0.73
CA GLY A 369 22.23 -16.66 -1.37
C GLY A 369 21.08 -17.09 -0.46
N VAL A 370 21.36 -17.90 0.57
CA VAL A 370 20.42 -18.29 1.63
C VAL A 370 21.07 -17.96 2.97
N TYR A 371 20.44 -17.11 3.78
CA TYR A 371 21.12 -16.46 4.91
C TYR A 371 20.97 -17.23 6.24
N ASN A 372 19.85 -17.91 6.44
CA ASN A 372 19.49 -18.65 7.65
C ASN A 372 19.01 -20.08 7.35
N GLY A 373 19.30 -20.60 6.15
CA GLY A 373 18.99 -21.99 5.75
C GLY A 373 17.53 -22.24 5.36
N GLY A 374 16.75 -21.21 5.04
CA GLY A 374 15.32 -21.34 4.73
C GLY A 374 14.41 -21.32 5.98
N GLY A 375 13.14 -21.66 5.80
CA GLY A 375 12.13 -21.59 6.86
C GLY A 375 11.85 -20.16 7.30
N ARG A 376 11.14 -20.01 8.44
CA ARG A 376 10.81 -18.68 8.99
C ARG A 376 12.02 -17.83 9.40
N ALA A 377 13.14 -18.47 9.74
CA ALA A 377 14.39 -17.78 10.08
C ALA A 377 15.00 -17.07 8.87
N GLU A 378 14.71 -17.53 7.64
CA GLU A 378 15.08 -16.85 6.40
C GLU A 378 14.27 -15.57 6.16
N GLY A 379 13.23 -15.30 6.96
CA GLY A 379 12.30 -14.21 6.71
C GLY A 379 11.17 -14.62 5.78
N ALA A 380 10.17 -13.75 5.68
CA ALA A 380 8.96 -14.03 4.92
C ALA A 380 9.24 -13.93 3.41
N TYR A 381 8.68 -14.82 2.61
CA TYR A 381 8.68 -14.65 1.16
C TYR A 381 7.63 -13.62 0.70
N ALA A 382 6.48 -13.60 1.36
CA ALA A 382 5.47 -12.55 1.18
C ALA A 382 4.98 -12.04 2.53
N ALA A 383 4.68 -10.75 2.60
CA ALA A 383 4.35 -10.06 3.84
C ALA A 383 3.39 -8.89 3.62
N ILE A 384 2.87 -8.34 4.72
CA ILE A 384 2.00 -7.17 4.74
C ILE A 384 2.49 -6.16 5.78
N ALA A 385 2.08 -4.90 5.61
CA ALA A 385 2.33 -3.85 6.59
C ALA A 385 1.13 -2.91 6.76
N LYS A 386 0.95 -2.33 7.96
CA LYS A 386 -0.03 -1.29 8.26
C LYS A 386 0.66 0.05 8.51
N VAL A 387 0.19 1.10 7.84
CA VAL A 387 0.75 2.46 8.00
C VAL A 387 -0.37 3.49 8.00
N GLY A 388 -0.70 4.01 9.18
CA GLY A 388 -1.80 4.97 9.33
C GLY A 388 -3.13 4.35 8.89
N ALA A 389 -3.91 5.08 8.08
CA ALA A 389 -5.19 4.57 7.58
C ALA A 389 -5.02 3.51 6.47
N GLY A 390 -3.92 3.51 5.72
CA GLY A 390 -3.65 2.56 4.64
C GLY A 390 -2.73 1.42 5.05
N LYS A 391 -2.22 0.69 4.05
CA LYS A 391 -1.41 -0.52 4.24
C LYS A 391 -0.62 -0.89 2.99
N ALA A 392 0.21 -1.91 3.09
CA ALA A 392 0.96 -2.43 1.95
C ALA A 392 1.11 -3.95 2.00
N ALA A 393 1.42 -4.54 0.84
CA ALA A 393 1.83 -5.93 0.70
C ALA A 393 3.14 -6.01 -0.08
N PHE A 394 3.83 -7.15 0.07
CA PHE A 394 5.17 -7.38 -0.43
C PHE A 394 5.35 -8.82 -0.87
N ILE A 395 6.01 -9.06 -1.99
CA ILE A 395 6.50 -10.37 -2.42
C ILE A 395 7.90 -10.23 -3.02
N GLY A 396 8.81 -11.12 -2.66
CA GLY A 396 10.24 -11.01 -2.99
C GLY A 396 10.65 -11.55 -4.35
N ASP A 397 9.70 -11.87 -5.23
CA ASP A 397 9.93 -12.43 -6.57
C ASP A 397 8.75 -12.06 -7.47
N SER A 398 9.06 -11.60 -8.69
CA SER A 398 8.10 -11.18 -9.70
C SER A 398 7.63 -12.34 -10.57
N SER A 399 8.40 -13.43 -10.66
CA SER A 399 8.14 -14.58 -11.52
C SER A 399 6.75 -15.21 -11.31
N PRO A 400 6.22 -15.39 -10.08
CA PRO A 400 4.88 -15.94 -9.87
C PRO A 400 3.75 -14.99 -10.28
N VAL A 401 4.06 -13.73 -10.58
CA VAL A 401 3.10 -12.75 -11.07
C VAL A 401 3.10 -12.71 -12.60
N GLU A 402 4.21 -13.11 -13.22
CA GLU A 402 4.38 -13.08 -14.66
C GLU A 402 3.47 -14.05 -15.42
N ASP A 403 3.23 -13.73 -16.68
CA ASP A 403 2.65 -14.61 -17.69
C ASP A 403 3.49 -14.63 -18.98
N ALA A 404 3.14 -15.52 -19.91
CA ALA A 404 3.82 -15.68 -21.20
C ALA A 404 3.47 -14.61 -22.26
N THR A 405 3.23 -13.35 -21.88
CA THR A 405 2.80 -12.28 -22.82
C THR A 405 3.74 -11.04 -22.86
N PRO A 406 5.05 -11.20 -23.16
CA PRO A 406 5.90 -10.04 -23.38
C PRO A 406 5.38 -9.20 -24.55
N LYS A 407 5.37 -7.88 -24.38
CA LYS A 407 4.83 -6.90 -25.32
C LYS A 407 5.91 -6.13 -26.06
N TYR A 408 7.01 -5.82 -25.38
CA TYR A 408 8.08 -4.96 -25.89
C TYR A 408 9.39 -5.73 -26.09
N LEU A 409 10.25 -5.21 -26.97
CA LEU A 409 11.61 -5.72 -27.16
C LEU A 409 12.56 -5.11 -26.12
N ARG A 410 13.66 -5.81 -25.82
CA ARG A 410 14.68 -5.34 -24.88
C ARG A 410 15.27 -3.99 -25.32
N GLU A 411 15.27 -3.01 -24.41
CA GLU A 411 15.76 -1.64 -24.66
C GLU A 411 17.19 -1.60 -25.21
N GLU A 412 18.05 -2.48 -24.69
CA GLU A 412 19.46 -2.56 -25.03
C GLU A 412 19.73 -3.25 -26.39
N THR A 413 19.04 -4.36 -26.65
CA THR A 413 19.41 -5.30 -27.72
C THR A 413 18.39 -5.41 -28.84
N GLY A 414 17.14 -4.99 -28.61
CA GLY A 414 16.02 -5.19 -29.54
C GLY A 414 15.61 -6.66 -29.67
N ALA A 415 16.12 -7.54 -28.79
CA ALA A 415 15.73 -8.94 -28.78
C ALA A 415 14.35 -9.14 -28.13
N ALA A 416 13.66 -10.20 -28.54
CA ALA A 416 12.44 -10.64 -27.88
C ALA A 416 12.71 -11.08 -26.44
N LYS A 417 11.73 -10.83 -25.57
CA LYS A 417 11.74 -11.21 -24.16
C LYS A 417 11.22 -12.63 -23.97
N THR A 418 11.62 -13.25 -22.88
CA THR A 418 11.15 -14.57 -22.46
C THR A 418 10.70 -14.41 -21.02
N THR A 419 9.41 -14.59 -20.79
CA THR A 419 8.77 -14.43 -19.48
C THR A 419 8.37 -15.79 -18.93
N TYR A 420 7.99 -15.81 -17.65
CA TYR A 420 7.51 -17.01 -16.97
C TYR A 420 5.98 -17.02 -16.91
N ASP A 421 5.33 -18.19 -17.06
CA ASP A 421 3.86 -18.31 -16.87
C ASP A 421 3.51 -18.60 -15.40
N GLY A 422 4.06 -17.79 -14.50
CA GLY A 422 4.03 -18.05 -13.06
C GLY A 422 2.68 -17.78 -12.41
N PHE A 423 1.86 -16.88 -12.95
CA PHE A 423 0.53 -16.59 -12.37
C PHE A 423 -0.37 -17.83 -12.23
N LYS A 424 -0.14 -18.84 -13.09
CA LYS A 424 -0.89 -20.11 -13.11
C LYS A 424 -0.23 -21.22 -12.27
N GLU A 425 0.96 -20.99 -11.75
CA GLU A 425 1.65 -21.97 -10.93
C GLU A 425 1.01 -22.08 -9.55
N VAL A 426 1.05 -23.30 -9.01
CA VAL A 426 0.52 -23.67 -7.69
C VAL A 426 -0.76 -22.92 -7.29
N ASN A 427 -0.67 -21.93 -6.40
CA ASN A 427 -1.79 -21.06 -6.01
C ASN A 427 -1.45 -19.57 -6.15
N ASP A 428 -0.53 -19.22 -7.05
CA ASP A 428 0.05 -17.87 -7.15
C ASP A 428 -1.00 -16.83 -7.50
N GLY A 429 -1.78 -17.06 -8.55
CA GLY A 429 -2.88 -16.16 -8.91
C GLY A 429 -3.94 -16.02 -7.81
N VAL A 430 -4.20 -17.08 -7.02
CA VAL A 430 -5.13 -17.01 -5.87
C VAL A 430 -4.56 -16.09 -4.79
N PHE A 431 -3.29 -16.27 -4.42
CA PHE A 431 -2.60 -15.45 -3.43
C PHE A 431 -2.55 -13.98 -3.85
N LEU A 432 -2.17 -13.70 -5.10
CA LEU A 432 -2.02 -12.35 -5.64
C LEU A 432 -3.36 -11.60 -5.70
N VAL A 433 -4.42 -12.25 -6.20
CA VAL A 433 -5.76 -11.63 -6.25
C VAL A 433 -6.33 -11.42 -4.85
N ASN A 434 -6.16 -12.37 -3.92
CA ASN A 434 -6.60 -12.19 -2.54
C ASN A 434 -5.83 -11.07 -1.84
N THR A 435 -4.54 -10.93 -2.10
CA THR A 435 -3.73 -9.82 -1.58
C THR A 435 -4.33 -8.47 -2.00
N VAL A 436 -4.66 -8.29 -3.29
CA VAL A 436 -5.28 -7.04 -3.77
C VAL A 436 -6.69 -6.83 -3.23
N LYS A 437 -7.49 -7.89 -3.08
CA LYS A 437 -8.80 -7.81 -2.41
C LYS A 437 -8.67 -7.27 -0.99
N TRP A 438 -7.73 -7.81 -0.21
CA TRP A 438 -7.43 -7.29 1.12
C TRP A 438 -6.98 -5.84 1.04
N LEU A 439 -6.00 -5.50 0.20
CA LEU A 439 -5.49 -4.14 0.02
C LEU A 439 -6.58 -3.11 -0.27
N ALA A 440 -7.64 -3.49 -0.99
CA ALA A 440 -8.74 -2.61 -1.35
C ALA A 440 -9.78 -2.37 -0.22
N VAL A 441 -9.76 -3.17 0.84
CA VAL A 441 -10.61 -2.97 2.03
C VAL A 441 -10.01 -1.87 2.90
N LYS A 442 -10.82 -0.95 3.43
CA LYS A 442 -10.36 0.01 4.45
C LYS A 442 -10.64 -0.55 5.83
N GLU A 443 -9.69 -0.40 6.74
CA GLU A 443 -9.85 -0.81 8.14
C GLU A 443 -9.74 0.37 9.09
N SER A 444 -10.33 0.21 10.27
CA SER A 444 -10.31 1.22 11.33
C SER A 444 -9.03 1.21 12.16
N TYR A 445 -8.30 0.08 12.19
CA TYR A 445 -7.03 -0.01 12.90
C TYR A 445 -5.90 0.66 12.11
N THR A 446 -4.88 1.14 12.82
CA THR A 446 -3.70 1.80 12.26
C THR A 446 -2.40 1.08 12.58
N SER A 447 -2.47 0.00 13.36
CA SER A 447 -1.36 -0.88 13.75
C SER A 447 -1.86 -2.32 13.83
N LEU A 448 -1.02 -3.29 13.49
CA LEU A 448 -1.36 -4.71 13.61
C LEU A 448 -1.60 -5.12 15.06
N SER A 449 -0.94 -4.45 16.02
CA SER A 449 -1.13 -4.70 17.46
C SER A 449 -2.52 -4.32 17.99
N GLN A 450 -3.34 -3.62 17.19
CA GLN A 450 -4.72 -3.28 17.53
C GLN A 450 -5.72 -4.34 17.07
N VAL A 451 -5.29 -5.33 16.28
CA VAL A 451 -6.17 -6.37 15.75
C VAL A 451 -6.32 -7.47 16.81
N SER A 452 -7.54 -7.63 17.33
CA SER A 452 -7.86 -8.65 18.32
C SER A 452 -7.60 -10.06 17.76
N GLY A 453 -6.91 -10.90 18.54
CA GLY A 453 -6.60 -12.28 18.17
C GLY A 453 -5.51 -12.44 17.10
N LEU A 454 -4.91 -11.35 16.60
CA LEU A 454 -3.77 -11.43 15.69
C LEU A 454 -2.48 -11.72 16.46
N THR A 455 -1.79 -12.79 16.07
CA THR A 455 -0.43 -13.07 16.55
C THR A 455 0.57 -12.22 15.77
N LEU A 456 1.24 -11.31 16.47
CA LEU A 456 2.33 -10.53 15.88
C LEU A 456 3.54 -11.42 15.59
N ASP A 457 4.28 -11.06 14.55
CA ASP A 457 5.55 -11.72 14.24
C ASP A 457 6.63 -11.29 15.23
N THR A 458 7.79 -11.94 15.14
CA THR A 458 9.02 -11.48 15.79
C THR A 458 9.91 -10.78 14.76
N PRO A 459 10.74 -9.79 15.16
CA PRO A 459 11.72 -9.21 14.25
C PRO A 459 12.60 -10.31 13.64
N THR A 460 12.85 -10.22 12.34
CA THR A 460 13.74 -11.15 11.64
C THR A 460 15.17 -10.93 12.09
N SER A 461 15.89 -12.01 12.42
CA SER A 461 17.32 -11.96 12.72
C SER A 461 18.10 -11.61 11.45
N LEU A 462 18.80 -10.48 11.49
CA LEU A 462 19.59 -9.97 10.37
C LEU A 462 21.09 -10.25 10.56
N LEU A 463 21.76 -10.51 9.45
CA LEU A 463 23.21 -10.53 9.38
C LEU A 463 23.77 -9.10 9.37
N ALA A 464 25.03 -8.95 9.80
CA ALA A 464 25.70 -7.64 9.79
C ALA A 464 25.79 -7.00 8.39
N ILE A 465 25.86 -7.83 7.34
CA ILE A 465 25.90 -7.39 5.93
C ILE A 465 24.56 -6.77 5.46
N GLU A 466 23.48 -7.00 6.20
CA GLU A 466 22.14 -6.52 5.86
C GLU A 466 21.85 -5.12 6.44
N ALA A 467 22.71 -4.62 7.32
CA ALA A 467 22.60 -3.26 7.82
C ALA A 467 23.00 -2.25 6.72
N PRO A 468 22.15 -1.26 6.38
CA PRO A 468 22.32 -0.42 5.20
C PRO A 468 23.71 0.23 5.08
N ALA A 469 24.15 0.91 6.14
CA ALA A 469 25.42 1.65 6.16
C ALA A 469 26.68 0.77 6.16
N SER A 470 26.56 -0.51 6.55
CA SER A 470 27.68 -1.46 6.59
C SER A 470 27.61 -2.53 5.50
N SER A 471 26.57 -2.51 4.67
CA SER A 471 26.46 -3.39 3.52
C SER A 471 27.57 -3.11 2.51
N THR A 472 27.90 -4.11 1.70
CA THR A 472 28.92 -4.03 0.64
C THR A 472 28.35 -4.57 -0.67
N GLU A 473 28.90 -4.09 -1.79
CA GLU A 473 28.71 -4.67 -3.13
C GLU A 473 29.62 -5.92 -3.20
N PRO A 474 29.07 -7.16 -3.19
CA PRO A 474 29.90 -8.37 -3.18
C PRO A 474 30.61 -8.62 -4.51
N GLN A 475 30.07 -8.05 -5.59
CA GLN A 475 30.58 -8.10 -6.96
C GLN A 475 30.59 -6.68 -7.54
N THR A 476 31.32 -6.50 -8.65
CA THR A 476 31.32 -5.21 -9.35
C THR A 476 29.99 -4.97 -10.04
N GLU A 477 29.46 -3.75 -9.92
CA GLU A 477 28.19 -3.35 -10.54
C GLU A 477 28.38 -2.27 -11.63
N PRO A 478 27.63 -2.32 -12.74
CA PRO A 478 26.58 -3.30 -13.03
C PRO A 478 27.18 -4.67 -13.32
N TRP A 479 26.41 -5.73 -13.11
CA TRP A 479 26.86 -7.12 -13.24
C TRP A 479 27.30 -7.50 -14.66
N ALA A 480 26.94 -6.69 -15.66
CA ALA A 480 27.47 -6.76 -17.01
C ALA A 480 27.60 -5.35 -17.62
N VAL A 481 28.58 -5.20 -18.51
CA VAL A 481 28.79 -3.96 -19.25
C VAL A 481 27.57 -3.69 -20.17
N PRO A 482 26.98 -2.48 -20.15
CA PRO A 482 25.95 -2.08 -21.11
C PRO A 482 26.46 -2.12 -22.56
N ALA A 483 25.61 -2.51 -23.50
CA ALA A 483 25.91 -2.55 -24.92
C ALA A 483 26.28 -1.15 -25.44
N ALA A 484 27.16 -1.11 -26.43
CA ALA A 484 27.62 0.15 -27.00
C ALA A 484 26.44 1.02 -27.48
N GLY A 485 26.39 2.25 -26.98
CA GLY A 485 25.36 3.24 -27.33
C GLY A 485 24.06 3.15 -26.55
N TYR A 486 23.85 2.12 -25.72
CA TYR A 486 22.69 2.02 -24.84
C TYR A 486 22.91 2.83 -23.56
N LYS A 487 21.91 3.65 -23.19
CA LYS A 487 21.88 4.46 -21.98
C LYS A 487 20.54 4.27 -21.29
N TRP A 488 20.52 3.57 -20.16
CA TRP A 488 19.30 3.26 -19.40
C TRP A 488 18.45 4.49 -19.03
N TYR A 489 19.08 5.66 -18.90
CA TYR A 489 18.45 6.94 -18.54
C TYR A 489 18.01 7.79 -19.74
N ASP A 490 18.23 7.34 -20.98
CA ASP A 490 17.93 8.08 -22.21
C ASP A 490 17.19 7.18 -23.22
N PRO A 491 15.84 7.23 -23.24
CA PRO A 491 15.02 6.42 -24.14
C PRO A 491 15.29 6.63 -25.63
N THR A 492 15.93 7.74 -26.02
CA THR A 492 16.31 7.96 -27.42
C THR A 492 17.36 6.95 -27.90
N THR A 493 18.12 6.36 -26.96
CA THR A 493 19.13 5.33 -27.24
C THR A 493 18.56 3.91 -27.36
N PHE A 494 17.32 3.69 -26.93
CA PHE A 494 16.72 2.35 -26.92
C PHE A 494 16.55 1.81 -28.34
N LYS A 495 16.49 0.48 -28.48
CA LYS A 495 16.26 -0.18 -29.76
C LYS A 495 14.79 -0.04 -30.19
N ALA A 496 14.56 -0.17 -31.50
CA ALA A 496 13.20 -0.15 -32.05
C ALA A 496 12.38 -1.31 -31.47
N GLY A 497 11.08 -1.06 -31.23
CA GLY A 497 10.18 -2.02 -30.59
C GLY A 497 10.25 -2.07 -29.05
N SER A 498 11.17 -1.33 -28.44
CA SER A 498 11.18 -1.11 -26.99
C SER A 498 10.21 -0.02 -26.58
N TYR A 499 9.69 -0.09 -25.36
CA TYR A 499 8.86 0.97 -24.79
C TYR A 499 9.65 2.29 -24.68
N GLY A 500 8.97 3.42 -24.84
CA GLY A 500 9.59 4.74 -24.75
C GLY A 500 10.45 5.17 -25.95
N LYS A 501 10.86 4.25 -26.83
CA LYS A 501 11.44 4.63 -28.13
C LYS A 501 10.35 5.35 -28.91
N ALA A 502 10.63 6.59 -29.36
CA ALA A 502 9.72 7.32 -30.24
C ALA A 502 9.37 6.41 -31.43
N GLN A 503 8.10 5.99 -31.50
CA GLN A 503 7.57 5.10 -32.53
C GLN A 503 7.43 5.83 -33.85
#